data_AF-A0A8I2YM03-F1
#
_entry.id   AF-A0A8I2YM03-F1
#
_cell.length_a   1.000
_cell.length_b   1.000
_cell.length_c   1.000
_cell.angle_alpha   90.00
_cell.angle_beta   90.00
_cell.angle_gamma   90.00
#
_symmetry.space_group_name_H-M   'P 1'
#
loop_
_entity.id
_entity.type
_entity.pdbx_description
1 polymer ?
#
loop_
_entity_poly.entity_id
_entity_poly.type
_entity_poly.pdbx_seq_one_letter_code
_entity_poly.pdbx_strand_id
1 'polypeptide(L)'
;MSQRCHVLPLPSPLRPEHDQRTPLPLLKTKNGFNKVSFRYNHHHPPSKYHPLAFHPVDATLLGQILYCKGRVLGHKRAKRNSRPNTSLVQIEGVASKEDAQFYLGKRVAYVYRAKREIQGSKIRVIWGRVTRPHGNSGVVKSKFSSNLPPRAFGASVRIMLYPSSI
;
A
#
# COMPACT_ATOMS: atom_id res chain seq x y z
N MET A 1 -32.40 -52.55 -18.96
CA MET A 1 -31.85 -52.02 -20.23
C MET A 1 -31.51 -50.55 -20.03
N SER A 2 -30.21 -50.29 -19.92
CA SER A 2 -29.56 -48.96 -19.90
C SER A 2 -29.89 -48.17 -21.16
N GLN A 3 -30.13 -46.85 -21.06
CA GLN A 3 -29.68 -45.70 -21.92
C GLN A 3 -30.24 -44.41 -21.25
N ARG A 4 -29.62 -43.21 -21.18
CA ARG A 4 -28.32 -42.65 -21.55
C ARG A 4 -28.23 -41.31 -20.79
N CYS A 5 -27.33 -41.14 -19.83
CA CYS A 5 -27.06 -39.82 -19.26
C CYS A 5 -26.08 -39.08 -20.17
N HIS A 6 -26.47 -37.92 -20.69
CA HIS A 6 -25.58 -37.04 -21.44
C HIS A 6 -24.54 -36.41 -20.50
N VAL A 7 -23.27 -36.76 -20.68
CA VAL A 7 -22.14 -36.13 -20.00
C VAL A 7 -21.60 -35.02 -20.92
N LEU A 8 -21.57 -33.79 -20.43
CA LEU A 8 -20.93 -32.67 -21.14
C LEU A 8 -19.40 -32.80 -21.03
N PRO A 9 -18.64 -32.54 -22.11
CA PRO A 9 -17.18 -32.65 -22.06
C PRO A 9 -16.57 -31.47 -21.31
N LEU A 10 -15.60 -31.77 -20.43
CA LEU A 10 -14.74 -30.78 -19.79
C LEU A 10 -13.76 -30.17 -20.81
N PRO A 11 -13.41 -28.87 -20.69
CA PRO A 11 -12.43 -28.25 -21.58
C PRO A 11 -11.01 -28.74 -21.24
N SER A 12 -10.28 -29.16 -22.28
CA SER A 12 -8.88 -29.59 -22.21
C SER A 12 -7.93 -28.42 -22.01
N PRO A 13 -6.78 -28.62 -21.33
CA PRO A 13 -5.81 -27.55 -21.09
C PRO A 13 -5.03 -27.22 -22.36
N LEU A 14 -4.99 -25.94 -22.73
CA LEU A 14 -4.19 -25.43 -23.84
C LEU A 14 -2.69 -25.63 -23.55
N ARG A 15 -2.02 -26.43 -24.39
CA ARG A 15 -0.55 -26.50 -24.47
C ARG A 15 -0.02 -25.24 -25.19
N PRO A 16 1.12 -24.67 -24.79
CA PRO A 16 1.76 -23.63 -25.57
C PRO A 16 2.56 -24.25 -26.73
N GLU A 17 2.14 -23.93 -27.97
CA GLU A 17 2.84 -24.24 -29.22
C GLU A 17 4.12 -23.40 -29.35
N HIS A 18 5.23 -24.06 -29.68
CA HIS A 18 6.52 -23.47 -30.03
C HIS A 18 6.49 -23.05 -31.52
N ASP A 19 6.44 -21.74 -31.84
CA ASP A 19 6.70 -21.26 -33.22
C ASP A 19 8.19 -20.88 -33.37
N GLN A 20 8.92 -21.71 -34.11
CA GLN A 20 10.31 -21.49 -34.51
C GLN A 20 10.34 -20.71 -35.83
N ARG A 21 10.66 -19.41 -35.80
CA ARG A 21 11.07 -18.66 -36.99
C ARG A 21 12.53 -18.24 -36.87
N THR A 22 13.38 -18.91 -37.64
CA THR A 22 14.78 -18.56 -37.89
C THR A 22 14.89 -17.32 -38.78
N PRO A 23 15.74 -16.33 -38.46
CA PRO A 23 16.08 -15.27 -39.41
C PRO A 23 17.42 -15.52 -40.11
N LEU A 24 17.44 -15.34 -41.44
CA LEU A 24 18.62 -15.35 -42.31
C LEU A 24 19.38 -14.01 -42.23
N PRO A 25 20.73 -13.99 -42.36
CA PRO A 25 21.52 -12.77 -42.26
C PRO A 25 21.62 -12.02 -43.60
N LEU A 26 21.66 -10.69 -43.55
CA LEU A 26 21.98 -9.83 -44.69
C LEU A 26 23.08 -8.83 -44.31
N LEU A 27 24.24 -8.95 -44.96
CA LEU A 27 25.38 -8.04 -44.81
C LEU A 27 25.23 -6.85 -45.77
N LYS A 28 25.46 -5.63 -45.26
CA LYS A 28 25.80 -4.48 -46.10
C LYS A 28 26.86 -3.62 -45.43
N THR A 29 27.96 -3.42 -46.16
CA THR A 29 29.05 -2.50 -45.85
C THR A 29 28.76 -1.15 -46.49
N LYS A 30 29.17 -0.06 -45.82
CA LYS A 30 29.84 1.13 -46.41
C LYS A 30 30.15 2.17 -45.32
N ASN A 31 31.36 2.72 -45.44
CA ASN A 31 31.93 3.88 -44.73
C ASN A 31 32.73 3.56 -43.45
N GLY A 32 33.94 3.04 -43.71
CA GLY A 32 35.19 3.33 -43.01
C GLY A 32 35.12 3.73 -41.53
N PHE A 33 34.90 2.76 -40.67
CA PHE A 33 35.51 2.66 -39.34
C PHE A 33 35.35 1.19 -38.92
N ASN A 34 36.47 0.47 -38.78
CA ASN A 34 36.43 -0.93 -38.35
C ASN A 34 35.95 -1.01 -36.89
N LYS A 35 34.67 -1.33 -36.71
CA LYS A 35 34.15 -1.86 -35.45
C LYS A 35 33.58 -3.25 -35.73
N VAL A 36 34.28 -4.28 -35.25
CA VAL A 36 33.73 -5.63 -35.14
C VAL A 36 32.68 -5.56 -34.02
N SER A 37 31.42 -5.34 -34.39
CA SER A 37 30.31 -5.33 -33.43
C SER A 37 29.67 -6.71 -33.37
N PHE A 38 29.98 -7.47 -32.31
CA PHE A 38 29.21 -8.65 -31.93
C PHE A 38 27.84 -8.19 -31.42
N ARG A 39 26.81 -8.16 -32.28
CA ARG A 39 25.43 -8.07 -31.81
C ARG A 39 25.00 -9.45 -31.36
N TYR A 40 25.21 -9.77 -30.09
CA TYR A 40 24.40 -10.79 -29.45
C TYR A 40 22.97 -10.26 -29.43
N ASN A 41 22.06 -10.89 -30.19
CA ASN A 41 20.63 -10.84 -29.88
C ASN A 41 20.44 -11.55 -28.55
N HIS A 42 20.74 -10.85 -27.45
CA HIS A 42 20.25 -11.24 -26.14
C HIS A 42 18.76 -10.92 -26.13
N HIS A 43 17.96 -11.87 -26.63
CA HIS A 43 16.62 -12.04 -26.11
C HIS A 43 16.79 -12.24 -24.59
N HIS A 44 16.62 -11.16 -23.84
CA HIS A 44 16.33 -11.27 -22.42
C HIS A 44 15.08 -12.16 -22.31
N PRO A 45 15.13 -13.29 -21.58
CA PRO A 45 13.89 -13.92 -21.17
C PRO A 45 13.06 -12.86 -20.43
N PRO A 46 11.72 -12.81 -20.60
CA PRO A 46 10.91 -11.88 -19.82
C PRO A 46 11.23 -12.15 -18.35
N SER A 47 11.85 -11.15 -17.71
CA SER A 47 12.18 -11.17 -16.30
C SER A 47 10.89 -11.34 -15.53
N LYS A 48 10.54 -12.59 -15.19
CA LYS A 48 9.49 -12.93 -14.20
C LYS A 48 9.98 -12.65 -12.77
N TYR A 49 10.81 -11.62 -12.62
CA TYR A 49 11.11 -11.00 -11.34
C TYR A 49 10.62 -9.57 -11.47
N HIS A 50 9.48 -9.28 -10.86
CA HIS A 50 9.22 -7.95 -10.34
C HIS A 50 9.77 -7.94 -8.91
N PRO A 51 10.98 -7.41 -8.66
CA PRO A 51 11.54 -7.35 -7.33
C PRO A 51 11.10 -6.04 -6.70
N LEU A 52 9.85 -5.94 -6.23
CA LEU A 52 9.46 -4.98 -5.19
C LEU A 52 8.31 -5.56 -4.36
N ALA A 53 8.45 -6.82 -3.96
CA ALA A 53 7.89 -7.24 -2.69
C ALA A 53 8.72 -6.57 -1.59
N PHE A 54 8.47 -5.28 -1.35
CA PHE A 54 8.74 -4.69 -0.05
C PHE A 54 7.81 -5.42 0.91
N HIS A 55 8.29 -6.51 1.49
CA HIS A 55 7.79 -7.06 2.73
C HIS A 55 8.50 -6.29 3.87
N PRO A 56 7.92 -5.23 4.43
CA PRO A 56 8.12 -4.94 5.84
C PRO A 56 7.01 -5.71 6.55
N VAL A 57 7.27 -6.67 7.42
CA VAL A 57 8.18 -6.59 8.55
C VAL A 57 8.40 -8.00 9.06
N ASP A 58 9.60 -8.25 9.57
CA ASP A 58 9.90 -9.40 10.41
C ASP A 58 8.82 -9.56 11.49
N ALA A 59 7.98 -10.57 11.31
CA ALA A 59 7.02 -11.04 12.29
C ALA A 59 7.78 -11.81 13.39
N THR A 60 8.74 -11.16 14.05
CA THR A 60 9.40 -11.72 15.22
C THR A 60 8.52 -11.55 16.44
N LEU A 61 7.70 -12.58 16.70
CA LEU A 61 7.38 -13.15 18.02
C LEU A 61 7.17 -12.19 19.21
N LEU A 62 6.44 -11.09 19.08
CA LEU A 62 5.93 -10.34 20.23
C LEU A 62 4.54 -9.77 19.93
N GLY A 63 3.49 -10.57 20.16
CA GLY A 63 2.10 -10.12 20.21
C GLY A 63 1.58 -9.52 18.90
N GLN A 64 0.53 -10.11 18.33
CA GLN A 64 -0.09 -9.60 17.11
C GLN A 64 -0.40 -8.10 17.21
N ILE A 65 0.29 -7.27 16.41
CA ILE A 65 0.05 -5.82 16.39
C ILE A 65 -1.30 -5.58 15.71
N LEU A 66 -2.33 -5.24 16.49
CA LEU A 66 -3.70 -4.98 16.02
C LEU A 66 -3.90 -3.57 15.41
N TYR A 67 -2.82 -2.87 15.05
CA TYR A 67 -2.88 -1.51 14.53
C TYR A 67 -1.88 -1.23 13.41
N CYS A 68 -2.29 -0.42 12.45
CA CYS A 68 -1.40 0.17 11.47
C CYS A 68 -0.79 1.46 12.03
N LYS A 69 0.48 1.68 11.75
CA LYS A 69 1.16 2.91 12.14
C LYS A 69 0.81 4.03 11.15
N GLY A 70 0.69 5.25 11.67
CA GLY A 70 0.50 6.43 10.84
C GLY A 70 1.14 7.66 11.46
N ARG A 71 1.13 8.76 10.71
CA ARG A 71 1.68 10.06 11.10
C ARG A 71 0.64 11.16 10.95
N VAL A 72 0.52 12.01 11.95
CA VAL A 72 -0.34 13.20 11.86
C VAL A 72 0.39 14.25 11.04
N LEU A 73 -0.18 14.68 9.93
CA LEU A 73 0.41 15.75 9.11
C LEU A 73 0.08 17.13 9.66
N GLY A 74 -1.16 17.31 10.11
CA GLY A 74 -1.67 18.60 10.54
C GLY A 74 -3.18 18.64 10.57
N HIS A 75 -3.73 19.83 10.72
CA HIS A 75 -5.16 20.06 10.53
C HIS A 75 -5.49 20.27 9.05
N LYS A 76 -6.76 20.07 8.70
CA LYS A 76 -7.29 20.51 7.40
C LYS A 76 -7.06 22.02 7.28
N ARG A 77 -6.35 22.46 6.25
CA ARG A 77 -6.01 23.87 6.06
C ARG A 77 -6.21 24.32 4.61
N ALA A 78 -6.47 25.61 4.45
CA ALA A 78 -6.26 26.35 3.22
C ALA A 78 -4.93 27.12 3.31
N LYS A 79 -4.62 27.98 2.33
CA LYS A 79 -3.37 28.76 2.32
C LYS A 79 -3.18 29.59 3.60
N ARG A 80 -4.24 30.23 4.09
CA ARG A 80 -4.22 31.08 5.31
C ARG A 80 -4.96 30.51 6.51
N ASN A 81 -6.02 29.72 6.29
CA ASN A 81 -6.93 29.27 7.35
C ASN A 81 -6.68 27.81 7.75
N SER A 82 -6.66 27.51 9.05
CA SER A 82 -6.56 26.16 9.60
C SER A 82 -7.86 25.76 10.30
N ARG A 83 -8.34 24.53 10.07
CA ARG A 83 -9.58 24.00 10.65
C ARG A 83 -9.25 22.84 11.60
N PRO A 84 -9.11 23.09 12.92
CA PRO A 84 -8.59 22.11 13.88
C PRO A 84 -9.54 20.93 14.14
N ASN A 85 -10.82 21.10 13.80
CA ASN A 85 -11.84 20.06 13.92
C ASN A 85 -11.58 18.79 13.08
N THR A 86 -10.70 18.88 12.08
CA THR A 86 -10.35 17.75 11.22
C THR A 86 -8.84 17.65 11.10
N SER A 87 -8.29 16.49 11.42
CA SER A 87 -6.86 16.21 11.28
C SER A 87 -6.58 15.36 10.05
N LEU A 88 -5.43 15.57 9.43
CA LEU A 88 -4.91 14.81 8.30
C LEU A 88 -3.90 13.80 8.84
N VAL A 89 -4.09 12.52 8.49
CA VAL A 89 -3.26 11.41 8.93
C VAL A 89 -2.77 10.66 7.70
N GLN A 90 -1.46 10.49 7.58
CA GLN A 90 -0.84 9.58 6.61
C GLN A 90 -0.75 8.20 7.26
N ILE A 91 -1.23 7.17 6.58
CA ILE A 91 -1.06 5.79 7.02
C ILE A 91 0.20 5.23 6.36
N GLU A 92 1.03 4.52 7.12
CA GLU A 92 2.22 3.87 6.59
C GLU A 92 1.80 2.71 5.66
N GLY A 93 2.44 2.60 4.49
CA GLY A 93 2.12 1.58 3.49
C GLY A 93 0.91 1.87 2.60
N VAL A 94 0.23 3.02 2.76
CA VAL A 94 -0.92 3.41 1.94
C VAL A 94 -0.54 4.57 1.05
N ALA A 95 -0.44 4.31 -0.26
CA ALA A 95 -0.09 5.32 -1.26
C ALA A 95 -1.30 5.77 -2.09
N SER A 96 -2.32 4.93 -2.24
CA SER A 96 -3.48 5.21 -3.09
C SER A 96 -4.72 5.60 -2.26
N LYS A 97 -5.67 6.25 -2.92
CA LYS A 97 -6.99 6.58 -2.34
C LYS A 97 -7.85 5.33 -2.13
N GLU A 98 -7.71 4.33 -3.00
CA GLU A 98 -8.46 3.08 -2.97
C GLU A 98 -8.08 2.27 -1.73
N ASP A 99 -6.78 2.15 -1.45
CA ASP A 99 -6.28 1.49 -0.25
C ASP A 99 -6.70 2.24 1.03
N ALA A 100 -6.75 3.58 0.97
CA ALA A 100 -7.18 4.40 2.09
C ALA A 100 -8.67 4.21 2.44
N GLN A 101 -9.49 3.73 1.50
CA GLN A 101 -10.92 3.47 1.71
C GLN A 101 -11.15 2.34 2.72
N PHE A 102 -10.26 1.35 2.76
CA PHE A 102 -10.29 0.26 3.75
C PHE A 102 -10.25 0.77 5.20
N TYR A 103 -9.56 1.88 5.42
CA TYR A 103 -9.36 2.47 6.74
C TYR A 103 -10.51 3.38 7.20
N LEU A 104 -11.59 3.51 6.43
CA LEU A 104 -12.72 4.32 6.87
C LEU A 104 -13.44 3.69 8.06
N GLY A 105 -13.93 4.54 8.96
CA GLY A 105 -14.63 4.12 10.18
C GLY A 105 -13.75 3.56 11.28
N LYS A 106 -12.49 3.19 10.95
CA LYS A 106 -11.48 2.67 11.89
C LYS A 106 -11.18 3.64 13.01
N ARG A 107 -10.89 3.11 14.20
CA ARG A 107 -10.51 3.92 15.37
C ARG A 107 -9.05 4.35 15.26
N VAL A 108 -8.78 5.60 15.65
CA VAL A 108 -7.43 6.17 15.68
C VAL A 108 -7.11 6.60 17.10
N ALA A 109 -5.89 6.31 17.55
CA ALA A 109 -5.40 6.68 18.86
C ALA A 109 -4.14 7.53 18.74
N TYR A 110 -4.17 8.71 19.33
CA TYR A 110 -2.97 9.49 19.62
C TYR A 110 -2.58 9.24 21.08
N VAL A 111 -1.48 8.52 21.27
CA VAL A 111 -0.95 8.17 22.59
C VAL A 111 0.15 9.17 22.94
N TYR A 112 0.06 9.78 24.12
CA TYR A 112 1.06 10.73 24.60
C TYR A 112 1.35 10.54 26.09
N ARG A 113 2.51 11.04 26.54
CA ARG A 113 2.93 11.00 27.93
C ARG A 113 2.78 12.38 28.56
N ALA A 114 2.22 12.44 29.75
CA ALA A 114 2.11 13.65 30.56
C ALA A 114 2.95 13.53 31.84
N LYS A 115 3.26 14.66 32.49
CA LYS A 115 4.06 14.67 33.73
C LYS A 115 3.28 14.12 34.92
N ARG A 116 2.02 14.54 35.07
CA ARG A 116 1.12 14.13 36.15
C ARG A 116 0.42 12.82 35.84
N GLU A 117 0.39 11.95 36.84
CA GLU A 117 -0.37 10.70 36.82
C GLU A 117 -1.86 10.96 36.94
N ILE A 118 -2.62 10.28 36.08
CA ILE A 118 -4.09 10.22 36.13
C ILE A 118 -4.44 8.74 36.00
N GLN A 119 -5.29 8.23 36.89
CA GLN A 119 -5.69 6.81 36.89
C GLN A 119 -4.49 5.85 36.92
N GLY A 120 -3.48 6.16 37.75
CA GLY A 120 -2.29 5.32 37.94
C GLY A 120 -1.30 5.29 36.77
N SER A 121 -1.50 6.12 35.72
CA SER A 121 -0.55 6.15 34.59
C SER A 121 -0.25 7.58 34.10
N LYS A 122 0.94 7.73 33.52
CA LYS A 122 1.37 8.96 32.82
C LYS A 122 0.95 8.97 31.34
N ILE A 123 0.41 7.86 30.84
CA ILE A 123 0.05 7.67 29.44
C ILE A 123 -1.40 8.06 29.26
N ARG A 124 -1.67 8.88 28.25
CA ARG A 124 -3.01 9.35 27.91
C ARG A 124 -3.26 9.15 26.44
N VAL A 125 -4.52 8.98 26.09
CA VAL A 125 -4.93 8.70 24.72
C VAL A 125 -6.02 9.66 24.30
N ILE A 126 -5.83 10.29 23.15
CA ILE A 126 -6.91 10.97 22.44
C ILE A 126 -7.43 10.02 21.37
N TRP A 127 -8.69 9.62 21.52
CA TRP A 127 -9.36 8.75 20.57
C TRP A 127 -9.99 9.55 19.44
N GLY A 128 -10.04 8.94 18.27
CA GLY A 128 -10.71 9.45 17.09
C GLY A 128 -11.17 8.35 16.16
N ARG A 129 -11.75 8.76 15.03
CA ARG A 129 -12.18 7.88 13.96
C ARG A 129 -11.73 8.44 12.61
N VAL A 130 -11.38 7.53 11.71
CA VAL A 130 -11.14 7.87 10.31
C VAL A 130 -12.49 8.10 9.62
N THR A 131 -12.61 9.20 8.87
CA THR A 131 -13.88 9.66 8.29
C THR A 131 -13.94 9.52 6.79
N ARG A 132 -12.93 10.02 6.06
CA ARG A 132 -12.90 10.04 4.59
C ARG A 132 -11.46 10.08 4.08
N PRO A 133 -11.17 9.59 2.88
CA PRO A 133 -9.86 9.80 2.27
C PRO A 133 -9.64 11.29 1.93
N HIS A 134 -8.38 11.66 1.78
CA HIS A 134 -7.92 13.00 1.47
C HIS A 134 -6.84 12.96 0.37
N GLY A 135 -7.12 13.64 -0.74
CA GLY A 135 -6.23 13.64 -1.89
C GLY A 135 -6.07 12.24 -2.49
N ASN A 136 -4.97 12.04 -3.22
CA ASN A 136 -4.68 10.80 -3.94
C ASN A 136 -3.56 9.97 -3.27
N SER A 137 -2.86 10.54 -2.29
CA SER A 137 -1.63 9.97 -1.69
C SER A 137 -1.87 9.08 -0.45
N GLY A 138 -3.06 8.49 -0.32
CA GLY A 138 -3.39 7.64 0.84
C GLY A 138 -3.54 8.36 2.19
N VAL A 139 -3.60 9.70 2.18
CA VAL A 139 -3.90 10.49 3.39
C VAL A 139 -5.38 10.32 3.73
N VAL A 140 -5.70 10.24 5.02
CA VAL A 140 -7.07 10.21 5.51
C VAL A 140 -7.40 11.40 6.41
N LYS A 141 -8.68 11.80 6.42
CA LYS A 141 -9.22 12.74 7.40
C LYS A 141 -9.71 11.98 8.61
N SER A 142 -9.26 12.38 9.78
CA SER A 142 -9.72 11.85 11.06
C SER A 142 -10.38 12.95 11.89
N LYS A 143 -11.44 12.58 12.61
CA LYS A 143 -12.01 13.40 13.67
C LYS A 143 -11.67 12.76 15.01
N PHE A 144 -11.04 13.53 15.88
CA PHE A 144 -10.75 13.13 17.24
C PHE A 144 -11.84 13.64 18.19
N SER A 145 -12.02 12.97 19.32
CA SER A 145 -12.99 13.36 20.36
C SER A 145 -12.67 14.77 20.88
N SER A 146 -11.40 15.03 21.17
CA SER A 146 -10.86 16.37 21.35
C SER A 146 -9.90 16.71 20.22
N ASN A 147 -9.86 17.98 19.82
CA ASN A 147 -8.96 18.44 18.77
C ASN A 147 -7.51 18.14 19.15
N LEU A 148 -6.71 17.67 18.18
CA LEU A 148 -5.30 17.39 18.43
C LEU A 148 -4.55 18.68 18.75
N PRO A 149 -3.64 18.66 19.73
CA PRO A 149 -2.75 19.79 19.98
C PRO A 149 -1.75 19.95 18.81
N PRO A 150 -1.26 21.16 18.48
CA PRO A 150 -0.28 21.36 17.42
C PRO A 150 1.01 20.56 17.60
N ARG A 151 1.39 20.26 18.85
CA ARG A 151 2.54 19.39 19.18
C ARG A 151 2.38 17.96 18.65
N ALA A 152 1.17 17.52 18.33
CA ALA A 152 0.92 16.20 17.76
C ALA A 152 1.29 16.11 16.28
N PHE A 153 1.57 17.23 15.59
CA PHE A 153 1.98 17.17 14.19
C PHE A 153 3.35 16.51 14.05
N GLY A 154 3.50 15.65 13.04
CA GLY A 154 4.66 14.80 12.82
C GLY A 154 4.74 13.59 13.74
N ALA A 155 3.94 13.54 14.83
CA ALA A 155 3.92 12.44 15.77
C ALA A 155 3.22 11.20 15.20
N SER A 156 3.59 10.04 15.74
CA SER A 156 2.98 8.76 15.38
C SER A 156 1.59 8.62 15.99
N VAL A 157 0.67 8.06 15.21
CA VAL A 157 -0.66 7.63 15.64
C VAL A 157 -0.84 6.15 15.35
N ARG A 158 -1.72 5.53 16.12
CA ARG A 158 -2.09 4.11 15.95
C ARG A 158 -3.48 4.04 15.34
N ILE A 159 -3.59 3.53 14.11
CA ILE A 159 -4.87 3.26 13.45
C ILE A 159 -5.24 1.82 13.76
N MET A 160 -6.27 1.64 14.57
CA MET A 160 -6.78 0.33 14.95
C MET A 160 -7.46 -0.34 13.75
N LEU A 161 -7.33 -1.66 13.61
CA LEU A 161 -7.99 -2.41 12.54
C LEU A 161 -9.51 -2.61 12.77
N TYR A 162 -10.00 -2.22 13.95
CA TYR A 162 -11.41 -2.26 14.33
C TYR A 162 -12.07 -0.86 14.28
N PRO A 163 -13.40 -0.78 14.10
CA PRO A 163 -14.35 -1.87 13.80
C PRO A 163 -14.08 -2.49 12.42
N SER A 164 -14.15 -3.81 12.32
CA SER A 164 -14.04 -4.53 11.06
C SER A 164 -15.27 -4.23 10.20
N SER A 165 -15.03 -3.97 8.93
CA SER A 165 -16.06 -3.75 7.89
C SER A 165 -15.70 -4.59 6.66
N ILE A 166 -14.98 -5.69 6.90
CA ILE A 166 -14.48 -6.62 5.87
C ILE A 166 -15.52 -7.69 5.62
#